data_AF-A0A224XZ24-F1
#
_entry.id   AF-A0A224XZ24-F1
#
_cell.length_a   1.000
_cell.length_b   1.000
_cell.length_c   1.000
_cell.angle_alpha   90.00
_cell.angle_beta   90.00
_cell.angle_gamma   90.00
#
_symmetry.space_group_name_H-M   'P 1'
#
loop_
_entity.id
_entity.type
_entity.pdbx_description
1 polymer ?
#
loop_
_entity_poly.entity_id
_entity_poly.type
_entity_poly.pdbx_seq_one_letter_code
_entity_poly.pdbx_strand_id
1 'polypeptide(L)'
;MLSQNGTVLEKSSFVVIWITIWFFYLSGTSMALTIANFFPRPKYSVFVGILIWLSSFGFFSYIMNKSPELETVFFMSMIPSGYLLSSINAVTHLEFLGTGATFSNLFYYSERDGITLSLGCAWIAALFGWLVFNALVLYLDAVMPGPYGLSKPW
;
A
#
# COMPACT_ATOMS: atom_id res chain seq x y z
N MET A 1 -18.54 -26.82 2.46
CA MET A 1 -18.64 -26.91 0.99
C MET A 1 -17.42 -26.25 0.42
N LEU A 2 -16.47 -27.05 -0.10
CA LEU A 2 -15.26 -26.57 -0.76
C LEU A 2 -15.63 -26.18 -2.20
N SER A 3 -15.48 -24.90 -2.53
CA SER A 3 -15.76 -24.36 -3.87
C SER A 3 -14.79 -24.95 -4.90
N GLN A 4 -15.34 -25.47 -6.00
CA GLN A 4 -14.58 -25.86 -7.19
C GLN A 4 -13.99 -24.59 -7.85
N ASN A 5 -12.67 -24.56 -7.99
CA ASN A 5 -11.92 -23.45 -8.59
C ASN A 5 -12.44 -22.99 -9.96
N GLY A 6 -12.41 -21.68 -10.19
CA GLY A 6 -12.48 -21.11 -11.55
C GLY A 6 -11.80 -19.76 -11.66
N THR A 7 -12.27 -18.76 -10.89
CA THR A 7 -11.83 -17.38 -11.11
C THR A 7 -11.98 -16.57 -9.82
N VAL A 8 -10.85 -16.10 -9.26
CA VAL A 8 -10.81 -15.35 -7.98
C VAL A 8 -11.38 -13.92 -8.11
N LEU A 9 -11.79 -13.52 -9.32
CA LEU A 9 -12.18 -12.16 -9.71
C LEU A 9 -13.10 -12.21 -10.95
N GLU A 10 -14.24 -12.89 -10.89
CA GLU A 10 -15.15 -13.00 -12.05
C GLU A 10 -15.85 -11.69 -12.37
N LYS A 11 -16.19 -10.92 -11.34
CA LYS A 11 -17.01 -9.71 -11.47
C LYS A 11 -16.21 -8.43 -11.38
N SER A 12 -14.99 -8.53 -10.85
CA SER A 12 -14.09 -7.40 -10.73
C SER A 12 -13.52 -6.98 -12.08
N SER A 13 -13.53 -5.67 -12.35
CA SER A 13 -12.97 -5.10 -13.58
C SER A 13 -11.44 -5.20 -13.56
N PHE A 14 -10.87 -5.79 -14.62
CA PHE A 14 -9.42 -5.91 -14.79
C PHE A 14 -8.67 -4.58 -14.63
N VAL A 15 -9.24 -3.49 -15.16
CA VAL A 15 -8.61 -2.15 -15.12
C VAL A 15 -8.51 -1.64 -13.68
N VAL A 16 -9.53 -1.88 -12.84
CA VAL A 16 -9.54 -1.45 -11.43
C VAL A 16 -8.46 -2.20 -10.64
N ILE A 17 -8.32 -3.50 -10.91
CA ILE A 17 -7.29 -4.34 -10.28
C ILE A 17 -5.90 -3.89 -10.74
N TRP A 18 -5.72 -3.63 -12.03
CA TRP A 18 -4.48 -3.14 -12.60
C TRP A 18 -4.05 -1.81 -11.95
N ILE A 19 -4.98 -0.85 -11.81
CA ILE A 19 -4.71 0.43 -11.14
C ILE A 19 -4.35 0.22 -9.67
N THR A 20 -5.02 -0.69 -8.97
CA THR A 20 -4.72 -1.02 -7.57
C THR A 20 -3.29 -1.54 -7.44
N ILE A 21 -2.88 -2.48 -8.30
CA ILE A 21 -1.50 -3.01 -8.33
C ILE A 21 -0.51 -1.89 -8.67
N TRP A 22 -0.86 -1.01 -9.61
CA TRP A 22 -0.01 0.12 -10.00
C TRP A 22 0.26 1.08 -8.83
N PHE A 23 -0.76 1.43 -8.04
CA PHE A 23 -0.60 2.23 -6.82
C PHE A 23 0.29 1.53 -5.78
N PHE A 24 0.15 0.21 -5.64
CA PHE A 24 1.02 -0.57 -4.76
C PHE A 24 2.49 -0.46 -5.19
N TYR A 25 2.79 -0.65 -6.48
CA TYR A 25 4.17 -0.51 -6.99
C TYR A 25 4.69 0.91 -6.83
N LEU A 26 3.87 1.92 -7.12
CA LEU A 26 4.23 3.33 -7.02
C LEU A 26 4.58 3.72 -5.58
N SER A 27 3.76 3.31 -4.60
CA SER A 27 4.07 3.54 -3.18
C SER A 27 5.29 2.71 -2.74
N GLY A 28 5.38 1.45 -3.18
CA GLY A 28 6.49 0.55 -2.86
C GLY A 28 7.86 1.05 -3.33
N THR A 29 7.95 1.59 -4.54
CA THR A 29 9.21 2.16 -5.06
C THR A 29 9.60 3.41 -4.30
N SER A 30 8.65 4.29 -3.95
CA SER A 30 8.94 5.49 -3.14
C SER A 30 9.47 5.15 -1.74
N MET A 31 8.90 4.13 -1.09
CA MET A 31 9.39 3.62 0.19
C MET A 31 10.80 3.03 0.06
N ALA A 32 11.05 2.23 -0.98
CA ALA A 32 12.37 1.65 -1.23
C ALA A 32 13.45 2.72 -1.50
N LEU A 33 13.12 3.76 -2.28
CA LEU A 33 13.99 4.91 -2.51
C LEU A 33 14.30 5.67 -1.21
N THR A 34 13.28 5.88 -0.38
CA THR A 34 13.45 6.52 0.93
C THR A 34 14.45 5.74 1.79
N ILE A 35 14.31 4.41 1.85
CA ILE A 35 15.24 3.54 2.62
C ILE A 35 16.64 3.56 1.99
N ALA A 36 16.75 3.55 0.67
CA ALA A 36 18.04 3.61 -0.02
C ALA A 36 18.83 4.88 0.33
N ASN A 37 18.17 6.02 0.47
CA ASN A 37 18.83 7.29 0.82
C ASN A 37 19.44 7.29 2.23
N PHE A 38 18.94 6.48 3.16
CA PHE A 38 19.55 6.36 4.50
C PHE A 38 20.86 5.58 4.53
N PHE A 39 21.13 4.74 3.52
CA PHE A 39 22.26 3.82 3.55
C PHE A 39 23.23 4.06 2.38
N PRO A 40 24.50 4.42 2.65
CA PRO A 40 25.47 4.69 1.58
C PRO A 40 25.88 3.43 0.80
N ARG A 41 25.65 2.24 1.35
CA ARG A 41 25.94 0.96 0.67
C ARG A 41 24.64 0.25 0.29
N PRO A 42 24.43 -0.06 -1.01
CA PRO A 42 23.21 -0.72 -1.48
C PRO A 42 22.91 -2.05 -0.79
N LYS A 43 23.93 -2.84 -0.45
CA LYS A 43 23.77 -4.14 0.21
C LYS A 43 23.04 -4.04 1.56
N TYR A 44 23.36 -3.01 2.36
CA TYR A 44 22.68 -2.79 3.65
C TYR A 44 21.28 -2.22 3.46
N SER A 45 21.10 -1.31 2.50
CA SER A 45 19.76 -0.78 2.15
C SER A 45 18.79 -1.91 1.80
N VAL A 46 19.20 -2.85 0.93
CA VAL A 46 18.32 -3.94 0.50
C VAL A 46 17.97 -4.85 1.67
N PHE A 47 18.95 -5.23 2.50
CA PHE A 47 18.69 -6.09 3.66
C PHE A 47 17.73 -5.43 4.66
N VAL A 48 17.96 -4.17 5.00
CA VAL A 48 17.09 -3.42 5.91
C VAL A 48 15.72 -3.19 5.28
N GLY A 49 15.64 -2.90 3.99
CA GLY A 49 14.38 -2.75 3.27
C GLY A 49 13.51 -4.00 3.31
N ILE A 50 14.11 -5.18 3.11
CA ILE A 50 13.41 -6.47 3.22
C ILE A 50 12.91 -6.69 4.64
N LEU A 51 13.74 -6.44 5.67
CA LEU A 51 13.34 -6.57 7.06
C LEU A 51 12.17 -5.66 7.43
N ILE A 52 12.22 -4.39 7.00
CA ILE A 52 11.14 -3.43 7.22
C ILE A 52 9.88 -3.92 6.51
N TRP A 53 9.97 -4.35 5.26
CA TRP A 53 8.81 -4.83 4.51
C TRP A 53 8.12 -6.04 5.18
N LEU A 54 8.91 -7.05 5.59
CA LEU A 54 8.42 -8.23 6.31
C LEU A 54 7.81 -7.86 7.67
N SER A 55 8.49 -7.00 8.43
CA SER A 55 7.99 -6.54 9.73
C SER A 55 6.68 -5.76 9.60
N SER A 56 6.61 -4.83 8.63
CA SER A 56 5.39 -4.07 8.33
C SER A 56 4.26 -4.98 7.90
N PHE A 57 4.52 -5.96 7.03
CA PHE A 57 3.49 -6.91 6.60
C PHE A 57 2.93 -7.74 7.75
N GLY A 58 3.80 -8.28 8.62
CA GLY A 58 3.39 -9.03 9.81
C GLY A 58 2.61 -8.17 10.81
N PHE A 59 3.07 -6.94 11.05
CA PHE A 59 2.41 -5.99 11.94
C PHE A 59 1.01 -5.60 11.45
N PHE A 60 0.85 -5.25 10.16
CA PHE A 60 -0.45 -4.90 9.61
C PHE A 60 -1.41 -6.08 9.53
N SER A 61 -0.90 -7.28 9.23
CA SER A 61 -1.71 -8.50 9.28
C SER A 61 -2.26 -8.76 10.69
N TYR A 62 -1.42 -8.58 11.70
CA TYR A 62 -1.85 -8.72 13.10
C TYR A 62 -2.93 -7.69 13.48
N ILE A 63 -2.78 -6.43 13.05
CA ILE A 63 -3.76 -5.40 13.40
C ILE A 63 -5.06 -5.56 12.63
N MET A 64 -5.03 -5.93 11.34
CA MET A 64 -6.26 -6.20 10.58
C MET A 64 -7.10 -7.32 11.20
N ASN A 65 -6.46 -8.35 11.79
CA ASN A 65 -7.17 -9.41 12.50
C ASN A 65 -7.87 -8.96 13.78
N LYS A 66 -7.55 -7.78 14.31
CA LYS A 66 -8.20 -7.21 15.50
C LYS A 66 -9.39 -6.29 15.19
N SER A 67 -9.85 -6.23 13.93
CA SER A 67 -10.92 -5.33 13.49
C SER A 67 -10.66 -3.86 13.89
N PRO A 68 -9.59 -3.25 13.37
CA PRO A 68 -9.18 -1.90 13.73
C PRO A 68 -10.19 -0.86 13.22
N GLU A 69 -10.18 0.32 13.84
CA GLU A 69 -10.99 1.45 13.40
C GLU A 69 -10.61 1.91 11.98
N LEU A 70 -11.57 2.53 11.29
CA LEU A 70 -11.44 2.92 9.87
C LEU A 70 -10.29 3.91 9.65
N GLU A 71 -10.09 4.83 10.59
CA GLU A 71 -8.99 5.79 10.59
C GLU A 71 -7.63 5.08 10.67
N THR A 72 -7.53 4.06 11.52
CA THR A 72 -6.31 3.26 11.65
C THR A 72 -5.99 2.56 10.33
N VAL A 73 -7.00 1.98 9.66
CA VAL A 73 -6.83 1.33 8.35
C VAL A 73 -6.42 2.34 7.29
N PHE A 74 -6.96 3.56 7.32
CA PHE A 74 -6.60 4.64 6.41
C PHE A 74 -5.12 5.02 6.55
N PHE A 75 -4.64 5.26 7.78
CA PHE A 75 -3.22 5.58 8.01
C PHE A 75 -2.29 4.42 7.65
N MET A 76 -2.69 3.18 7.95
CA MET A 76 -1.94 1.99 7.52
C MET A 76 -1.84 1.87 6.00
N SER A 77 -2.90 2.26 5.29
CA SER A 77 -2.96 2.25 3.83
C SER A 77 -2.08 3.31 3.18
N MET A 78 -1.46 4.21 3.95
CA MET A 78 -0.40 5.08 3.43
C MET A 78 0.91 4.30 3.19
N ILE A 79 1.10 3.19 3.91
CA ILE A 79 2.28 2.32 3.78
C ILE A 79 1.95 1.21 2.76
N PRO A 80 2.86 0.87 1.82
CA PRO A 80 2.58 -0.08 0.73
C PRO A 80 2.01 -1.42 1.21
N SER A 81 2.58 -2.00 2.26
CA SER A 81 2.14 -3.30 2.81
C SER A 81 0.73 -3.23 3.41
N GLY A 82 0.39 -2.10 4.06
CA GLY A 82 -0.95 -1.89 4.62
C GLY A 82 -1.98 -1.64 3.52
N TYR A 83 -1.61 -0.87 2.49
CA TYR A 83 -2.43 -0.66 1.30
C TYR A 83 -2.76 -1.98 0.58
N LEU A 84 -1.76 -2.83 0.37
CA LEU A 84 -1.96 -4.13 -0.27
C LEU A 84 -2.97 -4.98 0.50
N LEU A 85 -2.82 -5.07 1.82
CA LEU A 85 -3.69 -5.88 2.67
C LEU A 85 -5.12 -5.31 2.70
N SER A 86 -5.27 -4.00 2.85
CA SER A 86 -6.57 -3.33 2.85
C SER A 86 -7.28 -3.43 1.49
N SER A 87 -6.57 -3.21 0.39
CA SER A 87 -7.13 -3.26 -0.96
C SER A 87 -7.53 -4.68 -1.37
N ILE A 88 -6.73 -5.70 -1.05
CA ILE A 88 -7.10 -7.10 -1.27
C ILE A 88 -8.36 -7.45 -0.47
N ASN A 89 -8.42 -7.07 0.81
CA ASN A 89 -9.61 -7.31 1.63
C ASN A 89 -10.86 -6.60 1.08
N ALA A 90 -10.72 -5.38 0.56
CA ALA A 90 -11.82 -4.65 -0.06
C ALA A 90 -12.29 -5.33 -1.37
N VAL A 91 -11.36 -5.78 -2.21
CA VAL A 91 -11.69 -6.47 -3.47
C VAL A 91 -12.34 -7.82 -3.21
N THR A 92 -11.78 -8.63 -2.30
CA THR A 92 -12.38 -9.93 -1.95
C THR A 92 -13.77 -9.74 -1.35
N HIS A 93 -13.96 -8.75 -0.49
CA HIS A 93 -15.27 -8.43 0.07
C HIS A 93 -16.30 -8.04 -1.01
N LEU A 94 -15.94 -7.20 -1.98
CA LEU A 94 -16.82 -6.84 -3.10
C LEU A 94 -17.14 -8.04 -4.01
N GLU A 95 -16.19 -8.96 -4.15
CA GLU A 95 -16.38 -10.22 -4.88
C GLU A 95 -17.33 -11.17 -4.14
N PHE A 96 -17.21 -11.28 -2.81
CA PHE A 96 -18.14 -12.04 -1.95
C PHE A 96 -19.57 -11.49 -2.01
N LEU A 97 -19.73 -10.16 -2.08
CA LEU A 97 -21.03 -9.52 -2.31
C LEU A 97 -21.59 -9.73 -3.73
N GLY A 98 -20.80 -10.31 -4.63
CA GLY A 98 -21.21 -10.58 -6.00
C GLY A 98 -21.38 -9.33 -6.86
N THR A 99 -20.79 -8.19 -6.46
CA THR A 99 -20.74 -6.97 -7.27
C THR A 99 -19.40 -6.81 -7.99
N GLY A 100 -18.30 -7.29 -7.38
CA GLY A 100 -16.93 -7.17 -7.90
C GLY A 100 -16.40 -5.73 -7.86
N ALA A 101 -15.09 -5.54 -7.87
CA ALA A 101 -14.49 -4.20 -7.86
C ALA A 101 -14.69 -3.49 -9.22
N THR A 102 -15.45 -2.40 -9.23
CA THR A 102 -15.76 -1.61 -10.44
C THR A 102 -15.62 -0.11 -10.15
N PHE A 103 -15.49 0.71 -11.18
CA PHE A 103 -15.36 2.17 -10.97
C PHE A 103 -16.59 2.79 -10.30
N SER A 104 -17.77 2.21 -10.47
CA SER A 104 -19.01 2.69 -9.86
C SER A 104 -19.11 2.39 -8.36
N ASN A 105 -18.41 1.38 -7.85
CA ASN A 105 -18.45 1.00 -6.43
C ASN A 105 -17.14 1.27 -5.67
N LEU A 106 -16.25 2.09 -6.23
CA LEU A 106 -14.98 2.46 -5.61
C LEU A 106 -15.12 3.04 -4.21
N PHE A 107 -16.18 3.80 -3.94
CA PHE A 107 -16.46 4.42 -2.63
C PHE A 107 -17.61 3.72 -1.89
N TYR A 108 -17.97 2.51 -2.32
CA TYR A 108 -18.99 1.75 -1.63
C TYR A 108 -18.47 1.29 -0.27
N TYR A 109 -19.23 1.59 0.77
CA TYR A 109 -19.03 1.11 2.12
C TYR A 109 -20.10 0.06 2.41
N SER A 110 -19.67 -1.16 2.72
CA SER A 110 -20.58 -2.18 3.21
C SER A 110 -20.61 -2.12 4.73
N GLU A 111 -21.73 -1.68 5.30
CA GLU A 111 -21.93 -1.65 6.76
C GLU A 111 -22.07 -3.06 7.37
N ARG A 112 -22.17 -4.11 6.54
CA ARG A 112 -22.66 -5.42 6.98
C ARG A 112 -21.60 -6.38 7.51
N ASP A 113 -20.32 -6.25 7.17
CA ASP A 113 -19.28 -7.20 7.55
C ASP A 113 -17.94 -6.52 7.77
N GLY A 114 -17.77 -5.97 8.97
CA GLY A 114 -16.47 -5.48 9.45
C GLY A 114 -15.99 -4.20 8.79
N ILE A 115 -15.06 -3.53 9.47
CA ILE A 115 -14.49 -2.25 9.05
C ILE A 115 -13.56 -2.50 7.86
N THR A 116 -14.13 -2.58 6.66
CA THR A 116 -13.39 -2.65 5.41
C THR A 116 -13.29 -1.25 4.82
N LEU A 117 -12.06 -0.75 4.69
CA LEU A 117 -11.81 0.54 4.04
C LEU A 117 -12.22 0.43 2.57
N SER A 118 -13.01 1.38 2.09
CA SER A 118 -13.43 1.40 0.70
C SER A 118 -12.22 1.53 -0.25
N LEU A 119 -12.27 0.87 -1.41
CA LEU A 119 -11.13 0.76 -2.32
C LEU A 119 -10.62 2.13 -2.79
N GLY A 120 -11.52 3.06 -3.07
CA GLY A 120 -11.21 4.45 -3.44
C GLY A 120 -10.52 5.21 -2.30
N CYS A 121 -10.92 4.97 -1.05
CA CYS A 121 -10.24 5.56 0.11
C CYS A 121 -8.84 4.96 0.32
N ALA A 122 -8.66 3.67 0.05
CA ALA A 122 -7.34 3.05 0.03
C ALA A 122 -6.44 3.69 -1.05
N TRP A 123 -6.98 3.97 -2.24
CA TRP A 123 -6.24 4.65 -3.32
C TRP A 123 -5.81 6.05 -2.91
N ILE A 124 -6.72 6.81 -2.29
CA ILE A 124 -6.41 8.15 -1.76
C ILE A 124 -5.31 8.06 -0.70
N ALA A 125 -5.41 7.12 0.25
CA ALA A 125 -4.40 6.91 1.28
C ALA A 125 -3.03 6.56 0.67
N ALA A 126 -2.98 5.67 -0.32
CA ALA A 126 -1.74 5.31 -1.01
C ALA A 126 -1.12 6.48 -1.76
N LEU A 127 -1.93 7.34 -2.39
CA LEU A 127 -1.48 8.54 -3.07
C LEU A 127 -0.88 9.55 -2.07
N PHE A 128 -1.53 9.77 -0.93
CA PHE A 128 -0.98 10.59 0.16
C PHE A 128 0.33 10.00 0.71
N GLY A 129 0.37 8.69 0.95
CA GLY A 129 1.59 7.99 1.38
C GLY A 129 2.74 8.17 0.39
N TRP A 130 2.48 8.00 -0.90
CA TRP A 130 3.45 8.23 -1.96
C TRP A 130 3.98 9.67 -1.98
N LEU A 131 3.11 10.68 -1.85
CA LEU A 131 3.53 12.07 -1.75
C LEU A 131 4.46 12.32 -0.55
N VAL A 132 4.13 11.75 0.61
CA VAL A 132 4.95 11.85 1.82
C VAL A 132 6.31 11.19 1.62
N PHE A 133 6.36 9.96 1.09
CA PHE A 133 7.63 9.27 0.84
C PHE A 133 8.49 10.03 -0.18
N ASN A 134 7.92 10.59 -1.26
CA ASN A 134 8.69 11.40 -2.20
C ASN A 134 9.19 12.70 -1.58
N ALA A 135 8.36 13.37 -0.77
CA ALA A 135 8.81 14.55 -0.03
C ALA A 135 9.96 14.21 0.93
N LEU A 136 9.92 13.04 1.58
CA LEU A 136 11.01 12.53 2.40
C LEU A 136 12.26 12.23 1.58
N VAL A 137 12.14 11.60 0.40
CA VAL A 137 13.27 11.37 -0.52
C VAL A 137 13.96 12.69 -0.86
N LEU A 138 13.19 13.68 -1.33
CA LEU A 138 13.72 15.01 -1.68
C LEU A 138 14.35 15.72 -0.48
N TYR A 139 13.74 15.60 0.70
CA TYR A 139 14.28 16.17 1.93
C TYR A 139 15.60 15.49 2.34
N LEU A 140 15.65 14.16 2.29
CA LEU A 140 16.85 13.38 2.63
C LEU A 140 17.97 13.68 1.65
N ASP A 141 17.68 13.81 0.35
CA ASP A 141 18.69 14.22 -0.64
C ASP A 141 19.24 15.62 -0.35
N ALA A 142 18.39 16.54 0.14
CA ALA A 142 18.81 17.89 0.50
C ALA A 142 19.63 17.96 1.80
N VAL A 143 19.34 17.11 2.79
CA VAL A 143 20.00 17.12 4.12
C VAL A 143 21.22 16.21 4.18
N MET A 144 21.13 15.02 3.57
CA MET A 144 22.17 14.00 3.52
C MET A 144 22.49 13.67 2.05
N PRO A 145 23.12 14.60 1.32
CA PRO A 145 23.54 14.31 -0.04
C PRO A 145 24.46 13.09 -0.02
N GLY A 146 24.09 12.06 -0.78
CA GLY A 146 24.92 10.86 -0.94
C GLY A 146 26.27 11.19 -1.60
N PRO A 147 27.14 10.20 -1.81
CA PRO A 147 28.47 10.40 -2.42
C PRO A 147 28.44 10.99 -3.85
N TYR A 148 27.26 11.01 -4.49
CA TYR A 148 27.00 11.60 -5.81
C TYR A 148 26.08 12.83 -5.76
N GLY A 149 25.71 13.30 -4.56
CA GLY A 149 24.94 14.52 -4.37
C GLY A 149 25.80 15.75 -4.71
N LEU A 150 25.21 16.72 -5.41
CA LEU A 150 25.86 17.99 -5.72
C LEU A 150 26.53 18.58 -4.47
N SER A 151 27.85 18.81 -4.56
CA SER A 151 28.59 19.51 -3.50
C SER A 151 27.91 20.85 -3.22
N LYS A 152 27.38 21.03 -2.00
CA LYS A 152 26.96 22.37 -1.57
C LYS A 152 28.24 23.23 -1.47
N PRO A 153 28.30 24.41 -2.12
CA PRO A 153 29.52 25.20 -2.22
C PRO A 153 29.82 26.07 -0.99
N TRP A 154 29.34 25.69 0.21
CA TRP A 154 29.70 26.35 1.46
C TRP A 154 29.66 25.38 2.64
#